data_AF-A0A8T2HR06-F1
#
_entry.id   AF-A0A8T2HR06-F1
#
_cell.length_a   1.000
_cell.length_b   1.000
_cell.length_c   1.000
_cell.angle_alpha   90.00
_cell.angle_beta   90.00
_cell.angle_gamma   90.00
#
_symmetry.space_group_name_H-M   'P 1'
#
loop_
_entity.id
_entity.type
_entity.pdbx_description
1 polymer ?
#
loop_
_entity_poly.entity_id
_entity_poly.type
_entity_poly.pdbx_seq_one_letter_code
_entity_poly.pdbx_strand_id
1 'polypeptide(L)'
;MLSPSLIKAALSCSSSRPSRFVQVRRPFKSIYGPYFCPSFKLSNIGLPIAFRSSSTAAAAVIKITSKGHYQICSASSTNDITATPSYGNSLPISPVQMVEQAASAVSSGISENIDCQQVDFLLPINEKERRFTATEPDDYPCSLQKEFEVACSLTTAMLQRILNDPAVEIVSRRLDDGGIEGEPCAVLYPKDTKSIAAVVYPTADRLNQIKDLAKDEKRPLLLINPQWREAGQVISDFGIGPWKKAALDFLGTFVPTYVLKEKRIGSPGTINGATGMRFTSGGVIRVLKIFPKDEGYELFAMSADGSSQLLGTSLEEPSYNQLDTMITEGRRKKLEIFSIAQKATAVFEPRGEDDDKNEDEEEEEGKAAARIAAREVLLSDADIDALDAASLRRFLASYGHPTSGKLSKLKERLKEAQQNDASPAV
;
A
#
# COMPACT_ATOMS: atom_id res chain seq x y z
N MET A 1 -79.06 0.88 -30.68
CA MET A 1 -78.76 1.07 -29.24
C MET A 1 -77.88 2.30 -29.10
N LEU A 2 -78.17 3.10 -28.08
CA LEU A 2 -77.93 4.55 -27.96
C LEU A 2 -76.46 4.96 -27.72
N SER A 3 -76.07 6.03 -28.45
CA SER A 3 -75.30 7.25 -28.11
C SER A 3 -74.14 7.26 -27.09
N PRO A 4 -73.06 8.04 -27.37
CA PRO A 4 -71.93 8.36 -26.49
C PRO A 4 -72.12 9.68 -25.70
N SER A 5 -71.09 10.09 -24.92
CA SER A 5 -70.60 11.47 -24.63
C SER A 5 -70.52 11.99 -23.18
N LEU A 6 -69.64 13.00 -23.00
CA LEU A 6 -69.42 14.01 -21.92
C LEU A 6 -68.35 13.67 -20.85
N ILE A 7 -67.16 14.30 -20.83
CA ILE A 7 -66.76 15.70 -20.60
C ILE A 7 -67.21 16.27 -19.24
N LYS A 8 -66.23 16.58 -18.37
CA LYS A 8 -66.22 17.81 -17.57
C LYS A 8 -64.81 18.18 -17.08
N ALA A 9 -64.40 19.39 -17.47
CA ALA A 9 -63.27 20.14 -16.94
C ALA A 9 -63.80 21.30 -16.07
N ALA A 10 -63.02 21.69 -15.06
CA ALA A 10 -63.02 23.00 -14.36
C ALA A 10 -61.73 23.00 -13.48
N LEU A 11 -60.69 23.84 -13.66
CA LEU A 11 -60.58 25.30 -13.43
C LEU A 11 -61.35 25.71 -12.16
N SER A 12 -60.83 26.34 -11.11
CA SER A 12 -59.86 27.44 -10.99
C SER A 12 -59.80 27.77 -9.48
N CYS A 13 -58.65 28.18 -8.93
CA CYS A 13 -58.55 29.42 -8.14
C CYS A 13 -57.14 29.62 -7.57
N SER A 14 -56.54 30.71 -8.04
CA SER A 14 -55.42 31.44 -7.46
C SER A 14 -55.74 31.96 -6.06
N SER A 15 -54.75 31.94 -5.16
CA SER A 15 -54.54 33.06 -4.24
C SER A 15 -53.07 33.17 -3.86
N SER A 16 -52.64 34.42 -3.82
CA SER A 16 -51.27 34.90 -3.67
C SER A 16 -51.05 35.45 -2.26
N ARG A 17 -49.75 35.66 -1.93
CA ARG A 17 -49.15 36.48 -0.85
C ARG A 17 -48.84 35.76 0.47
N PRO A 18 -47.95 36.33 1.32
CA PRO A 18 -46.64 36.90 1.01
C PRO A 18 -45.54 36.41 1.97
N SER A 19 -44.31 36.78 1.62
CA SER A 19 -43.05 36.67 2.35
C SER A 19 -43.13 36.98 3.85
N ARG A 20 -42.56 36.10 4.68
CA ARG A 20 -42.08 36.43 6.04
C ARG A 20 -40.60 36.12 6.15
N PHE A 21 -39.79 37.17 6.06
CA PHE A 21 -38.44 37.19 6.59
C PHE A 21 -38.53 37.10 8.12
N VAL A 22 -38.03 36.01 8.71
CA VAL A 22 -37.80 35.92 10.15
C VAL A 22 -36.30 36.08 10.38
N GLN A 23 -35.92 37.30 10.75
CA GLN A 23 -34.58 37.67 11.15
C GLN A 23 -34.37 37.24 12.61
N VAL A 24 -33.79 36.06 12.83
CA VAL A 24 -33.39 35.62 14.18
C VAL A 24 -32.01 36.21 14.49
N ARG A 25 -31.99 37.33 15.21
CA ARG A 25 -30.79 37.81 15.91
C ARG A 25 -30.58 36.93 17.14
N ARG A 26 -29.45 36.23 17.23
CA ARG A 26 -28.91 35.69 18.50
C ARG A 26 -27.67 36.50 18.90
N PRO A 27 -27.54 36.92 20.16
CA PRO A 27 -26.31 37.51 20.67
C PRO A 27 -25.33 36.38 21.04
N PHE A 28 -24.18 36.30 20.37
CA PHE A 28 -23.07 35.50 20.84
C PHE A 28 -22.21 36.38 21.76
N LYS A 29 -22.25 36.10 23.07
CA LYS A 29 -21.29 36.62 24.04
C LYS A 29 -19.96 35.91 23.79
N SER A 30 -18.98 36.69 23.34
CA SER A 30 -17.57 36.34 23.32
C SER A 30 -17.03 36.33 24.75
N ILE A 31 -16.53 35.18 25.19
CA ILE A 31 -15.61 35.05 26.33
C ILE A 31 -14.50 34.12 25.83
N TYR A 32 -13.29 34.67 25.71
CA TYR A 32 -11.95 34.09 25.87
C TYR A 32 -10.95 34.78 24.94
N GLY A 33 -9.88 35.30 25.54
CA GLY A 33 -8.91 36.21 24.97
C GLY A 33 -7.84 35.57 24.08
N PRO A 34 -6.91 36.39 23.55
CA PRO A 34 -6.00 35.99 22.50
C PRO A 34 -4.73 35.33 23.05
N TYR A 35 -4.39 34.14 22.55
CA TYR A 35 -3.01 33.67 22.56
C TYR A 35 -2.36 34.04 21.23
N PHE A 36 -1.42 34.97 21.36
CA PHE A 36 -0.49 35.45 20.34
C PHE A 36 0.49 34.30 20.01
N CYS A 37 0.63 33.95 18.73
CA CYS A 37 1.75 33.13 18.26
C CYS A 37 2.37 33.80 17.02
N PRO A 38 3.69 34.12 17.03
CA PRO A 38 4.31 34.93 15.99
C PRO A 38 4.60 34.10 14.73
N SER A 39 4.31 34.69 13.58
CA SER A 39 4.63 34.16 12.26
C SER A 39 6.14 34.24 12.01
N PHE A 40 6.80 33.09 11.84
CA PHE A 40 8.15 33.02 11.29
C PHE A 40 8.08 33.07 9.75
N LYS A 41 8.60 34.15 9.16
CA LYS A 41 8.92 34.23 7.73
C LYS A 41 10.31 33.65 7.51
N LEU A 42 10.41 32.56 6.75
CA LEU A 42 11.68 32.11 6.19
C LEU A 42 11.77 32.60 4.73
N SER A 43 12.76 33.44 4.48
CA SER A 43 13.15 33.93 3.16
C SER A 43 13.90 32.86 2.38
N ASN A 44 13.54 32.73 1.10
CA ASN A 44 14.22 31.93 0.09
C ASN A 44 15.70 32.37 -0.06
N ILE A 45 16.63 31.43 0.11
CA ILE A 45 18.01 31.54 -0.38
C ILE A 45 18.22 30.38 -1.34
N GLY A 46 18.33 30.69 -2.63
CA GLY A 46 18.70 29.75 -3.67
C GLY A 46 20.20 29.83 -3.95
N LEU A 47 20.87 28.68 -3.97
CA LEU A 47 22.19 28.51 -4.56
C LEU A 47 22.15 27.28 -5.48
N PRO A 48 22.66 27.36 -6.73
CA PRO A 48 22.68 26.23 -7.64
C PRO A 48 23.90 25.34 -7.39
N ILE A 49 23.68 24.04 -7.19
CA ILE A 49 24.72 23.01 -7.31
C ILE A 49 24.47 22.30 -8.64
N ALA A 50 25.41 22.42 -9.58
CA ALA A 50 25.38 21.72 -10.85
C ALA A 50 25.95 20.31 -10.68
N PHE A 51 25.16 19.28 -11.04
CA PHE A 51 25.66 17.94 -11.31
C PHE A 51 25.36 17.57 -12.76
N ARG A 52 26.42 17.33 -13.54
CA ARG A 52 26.35 16.61 -14.81
C ARG A 52 26.37 15.11 -14.50
N SER A 53 25.34 14.37 -14.91
CA SER A 53 25.54 13.02 -15.45
C SER A 53 24.35 12.59 -16.31
N SER A 54 24.66 11.84 -17.35
CA SER A 54 23.86 11.45 -18.50
C SER A 54 23.08 10.16 -18.25
N SER A 55 21.75 10.24 -18.22
CA SER A 55 20.83 9.15 -18.61
C SER A 55 19.41 9.71 -18.70
N THR A 56 18.85 9.79 -19.91
CA THR A 56 17.49 10.30 -20.17
C THR A 56 16.46 9.21 -19.90
N ALA A 57 16.03 9.10 -18.64
CA ALA A 57 14.69 8.63 -18.30
C ALA A 57 13.89 9.85 -17.84
N ALA A 58 12.74 10.11 -18.49
CA ALA A 58 11.87 11.21 -18.12
C ALA A 58 11.30 10.95 -16.71
N ALA A 59 11.86 11.61 -15.70
CA ALA A 59 11.36 11.54 -14.34
C ALA A 59 10.08 12.39 -14.22
N ALA A 60 8.96 11.74 -13.92
CA ALA A 60 7.75 12.44 -13.47
C ALA A 60 8.03 13.01 -12.07
N VAL A 61 8.01 14.35 -11.95
CA VAL A 61 8.16 15.03 -10.66
C VAL A 61 6.78 15.24 -10.06
N ILE A 62 6.45 14.47 -9.03
CA ILE A 62 5.29 14.76 -8.17
C ILE A 62 5.66 15.99 -7.35
N LYS A 63 5.10 17.14 -7.70
CA LYS A 63 5.34 18.37 -6.93
C LYS A 63 4.29 18.45 -5.82
N ILE A 64 4.74 18.25 -4.59
CA ILE A 64 3.92 18.46 -3.40
C ILE A 64 3.80 19.97 -3.22
N THR A 65 2.61 20.51 -3.44
CA THR A 65 2.35 21.92 -3.13
C THR A 65 2.13 22.06 -1.63
N SER A 66 2.41 23.25 -1.07
CA SER A 66 2.22 23.57 0.36
C SER A 66 0.77 23.47 0.86
N LYS A 67 -0.17 23.05 0.00
CA LYS A 67 -1.59 22.84 0.30
C LYS A 67 -2.02 21.35 0.21
N GLY A 68 -1.08 20.41 0.07
CA GLY A 68 -1.43 18.99 -0.06
C GLY A 68 -2.05 18.59 -1.40
N HIS A 69 -2.09 19.50 -2.38
CA HIS A 69 -2.48 19.15 -3.74
C HIS A 69 -1.30 18.51 -4.46
N TYR A 70 -1.51 17.27 -4.91
CA TYR A 70 -0.60 16.55 -5.78
C TYR A 70 -0.85 17.03 -7.21
N GLN A 71 0.12 17.75 -7.79
CA GLN A 71 0.09 18.08 -9.20
C GLN A 71 1.03 17.11 -9.93
N ILE A 72 0.44 16.21 -10.73
CA ILE A 72 1.19 15.34 -11.62
C ILE A 72 1.57 16.18 -12.84
N CYS A 73 2.79 16.70 -12.87
CA CYS A 73 3.30 17.41 -14.02
C CYS A 73 3.96 16.42 -14.97
N SER A 74 3.34 16.16 -16.12
CA SER A 74 4.01 15.52 -17.24
C SER A 74 5.01 16.50 -17.87
N ALA A 75 6.27 16.10 -18.00
CA ALA A 75 7.21 16.84 -18.84
C ALA A 75 6.79 16.65 -20.31
N SER A 76 6.29 17.73 -20.94
CA SER A 76 6.05 17.73 -22.39
C SER A 76 7.39 17.61 -23.11
N SER A 77 7.75 16.38 -23.51
CA SER A 77 8.63 16.17 -24.64
C SER A 77 7.75 16.02 -25.86
N THR A 78 7.82 17.00 -26.76
CA THR A 78 7.20 16.95 -28.08
C THR A 78 7.93 15.89 -28.90
N ASN A 79 7.37 14.70 -28.97
CA ASN A 79 7.62 13.75 -30.05
C ASN A 79 6.28 13.11 -30.41
N ASP A 80 5.88 13.31 -31.67
CA ASP A 80 4.82 12.56 -32.34
C ASP A 80 5.08 11.06 -32.17
N ILE A 81 4.27 10.41 -31.32
CA ILE A 81 4.18 8.96 -31.25
C ILE A 81 2.71 8.60 -31.09
N THR A 82 2.07 8.34 -32.22
CA THR A 82 0.82 7.58 -32.32
C THR A 82 1.14 6.09 -32.08
N ALA A 83 1.62 5.77 -30.89
CA ALA A 83 1.75 4.39 -30.42
C ALA A 83 1.15 4.35 -29.02
N THR A 84 -0.05 3.79 -28.93
CA THR A 84 -0.59 3.27 -27.67
C THR A 84 0.45 2.30 -27.13
N PRO A 85 1.16 2.61 -26.02
CA PRO A 85 2.04 1.62 -25.43
C PRO A 85 1.15 0.48 -24.95
N SER A 86 1.29 -0.71 -25.55
CA SER A 86 0.78 -1.92 -24.94
C SER A 86 1.62 -2.17 -23.68
N TYR A 87 1.24 -1.52 -22.59
CA TYR A 87 1.72 -1.91 -21.27
C TYR A 87 1.21 -3.32 -21.05
N GLY A 88 2.03 -4.32 -21.36
CA GLY A 88 1.82 -5.66 -20.83
C GLY A 88 1.69 -5.58 -19.31
N ASN A 89 1.20 -6.64 -18.68
CA ASN A 89 0.96 -6.75 -17.23
C ASN A 89 2.27 -6.71 -16.41
N SER A 90 3.12 -5.72 -16.64
CA SER A 90 4.30 -5.46 -15.84
C SER A 90 3.86 -4.79 -14.56
N LEU A 91 4.46 -5.21 -13.45
CA LEU A 91 4.31 -4.54 -12.17
C LEU A 91 4.65 -3.04 -12.28
N PRO A 92 3.76 -2.13 -11.87
CA PRO A 92 4.02 -0.70 -11.98
C PRO A 92 5.16 -0.29 -11.04
N ILE A 93 6.10 0.50 -11.58
CA ILE A 93 7.26 1.03 -10.85
C ILE A 93 7.07 2.48 -10.40
N SER A 94 5.94 3.10 -10.75
CA SER A 94 5.59 4.45 -10.29
C SER A 94 4.07 4.59 -10.04
N PRO A 95 3.65 5.59 -9.25
CA PRO A 95 2.23 5.87 -9.03
C PRO A 95 1.49 6.26 -10.32
N VAL A 96 2.18 6.90 -11.25
CA VAL A 96 1.60 7.29 -12.55
C VAL A 96 1.26 6.05 -13.38
N GLN A 97 2.19 5.09 -13.47
CA GLN A 97 1.94 3.83 -14.17
C GLN A 97 0.80 3.04 -13.51
N MET A 98 0.75 3.01 -12.18
CA MET A 98 -0.35 2.39 -11.45
C MET A 98 -1.71 3.03 -11.80
N VAL A 99 -1.77 4.37 -11.85
CA VAL A 99 -3.00 5.09 -12.23
C VAL A 99 -3.38 4.83 -13.68
N GLU A 100 -2.42 4.77 -14.60
CA GLU A 100 -2.66 4.46 -16.01
C GLU A 100 -3.20 3.03 -16.19
N GLN A 101 -2.59 2.04 -15.52
CA GLN A 101 -3.07 0.66 -15.52
C GLN A 101 -4.47 0.54 -14.90
N ALA A 102 -4.72 1.18 -13.76
CA ALA A 102 -6.03 1.15 -13.12
C ALA A 102 -7.11 1.81 -13.98
N ALA A 103 -6.81 2.97 -14.60
CA ALA A 103 -7.74 3.65 -15.50
C ALA A 103 -8.07 2.78 -16.72
N SER A 104 -7.08 2.09 -17.30
CA SER A 104 -7.28 1.17 -18.41
C SER A 104 -8.14 -0.04 -18.01
N ALA A 105 -7.86 -0.65 -16.85
CA ALA A 105 -8.63 -1.78 -16.33
C ALA A 105 -10.09 -1.41 -16.03
N VAL A 106 -10.32 -0.26 -15.40
CA VAL A 106 -11.66 0.25 -15.11
C VAL A 106 -12.41 0.58 -16.40
N SER A 107 -11.77 1.24 -17.35
CA SER A 107 -12.38 1.55 -18.66
C SER A 107 -12.78 0.28 -19.42
N SER A 108 -11.94 -0.76 -19.34
CA SER A 108 -12.24 -2.07 -19.91
C SER A 108 -13.45 -2.71 -19.22
N GLY A 109 -13.50 -2.68 -17.88
CA GLY A 109 -14.67 -3.13 -17.13
C GLY A 109 -15.96 -2.37 -17.48
N ILE A 110 -15.89 -1.05 -17.66
CA ILE A 110 -17.04 -0.24 -18.12
C ILE A 110 -17.48 -0.67 -19.51
N SER A 111 -16.55 -0.93 -20.43
CA SER A 111 -16.87 -1.38 -21.79
C SER A 111 -17.55 -2.77 -21.84
N GLU A 112 -17.31 -3.59 -20.81
CA GLU A 112 -17.98 -4.87 -20.59
C GLU A 112 -19.27 -4.76 -19.76
N ASN A 113 -19.77 -3.54 -19.52
CA ASN A 113 -20.97 -3.25 -18.72
C ASN A 113 -20.86 -3.71 -17.25
N ILE A 114 -19.67 -3.60 -16.66
CA ILE A 114 -19.47 -3.81 -15.22
C ILE A 114 -19.73 -2.49 -14.49
N ASP A 115 -20.91 -2.37 -13.91
CA ASP A 115 -21.34 -1.16 -13.20
C ASP A 115 -20.73 -1.02 -11.81
N CYS A 116 -20.50 -2.13 -11.10
CA CYS A 116 -19.91 -2.13 -9.76
C CYS A 116 -18.49 -2.69 -9.81
N GLN A 117 -17.50 -1.85 -9.52
CA GLN A 117 -16.09 -2.22 -9.62
C GLN A 117 -15.32 -1.85 -8.34
N GLN A 118 -14.26 -2.59 -8.06
CA GLN A 118 -13.37 -2.32 -6.94
C GLN A 118 -11.94 -2.10 -7.43
N VAL A 119 -11.30 -1.08 -6.88
CA VAL A 119 -9.91 -0.71 -7.13
C VAL A 119 -9.17 -0.63 -5.80
N ASP A 120 -8.06 -1.36 -5.69
CA ASP A 120 -7.15 -1.29 -4.55
C ASP A 120 -5.80 -0.72 -5.01
N PHE A 121 -5.51 0.53 -4.65
CA PHE A 121 -4.20 1.12 -4.92
C PHE A 121 -3.17 0.74 -3.85
N LEU A 122 -1.92 0.57 -4.28
CA LEU A 122 -0.77 0.66 -3.38
C LEU A 122 -0.47 2.14 -3.17
N LEU A 123 -0.81 2.67 -2.00
CA LEU A 123 -0.68 4.10 -1.75
C LEU A 123 0.81 4.51 -1.62
N PRO A 124 1.27 5.54 -2.37
CA PRO A 124 2.63 6.07 -2.29
C PRO A 124 2.82 6.96 -1.06
N ILE A 125 2.67 6.37 0.12
CA ILE A 125 2.93 7.01 1.42
C ILE A 125 4.34 6.63 1.91
N ASN A 126 4.85 7.37 2.89
CA ASN A 126 6.13 7.10 3.54
C ASN A 126 7.28 6.98 2.51
N GLU A 127 8.09 5.92 2.52
CA GLU A 127 9.19 5.75 1.57
C GLU A 127 8.71 5.64 0.12
N LYS A 128 7.50 5.13 -0.08
CA LYS A 128 6.91 4.97 -1.42
C LYS A 128 6.54 6.31 -2.06
N GLU A 129 6.47 7.38 -1.27
CA GLU A 129 6.34 8.76 -1.76
C GLU A 129 7.57 9.19 -2.57
N ARG A 130 8.77 8.74 -2.15
CA ARG A 130 10.04 9.05 -2.82
C ARG A 130 10.45 7.97 -3.80
N ARG A 131 10.25 6.70 -3.43
CA ARG A 131 10.62 5.52 -4.21
C ARG A 131 9.50 4.49 -4.13
N PHE A 132 8.62 4.50 -5.12
CA PHE A 132 7.44 3.62 -5.14
C PHE A 132 7.77 2.12 -5.02
N THR A 133 8.95 1.69 -5.45
CA THR A 133 9.42 0.30 -5.36
C THR A 133 10.05 -0.05 -4.00
N ALA A 134 10.11 0.87 -3.04
CA ALA A 134 10.69 0.62 -1.74
C ALA A 134 9.87 -0.44 -0.97
N THR A 135 10.59 -1.44 -0.46
CA THR A 135 10.01 -2.57 0.29
C THR A 135 10.26 -2.51 1.78
N GLU A 136 11.02 -1.55 2.29
CA GLU A 136 11.21 -1.38 3.74
C GLU A 136 9.99 -0.67 4.34
N PRO A 137 9.54 -1.08 5.54
CA PRO A 137 8.50 -0.36 6.26
C PRO A 137 9.12 0.77 7.08
N ASP A 138 8.52 1.95 7.02
CA ASP A 138 8.90 3.03 7.92
C ASP A 138 8.55 2.64 9.37
N ASP A 139 9.40 3.06 10.30
CA ASP A 139 9.21 2.84 11.75
C ASP A 139 7.96 3.55 12.30
N TYR A 140 7.34 4.44 11.51
CA TYR A 140 6.16 5.21 11.90
C TYR A 140 5.02 5.08 10.88
N PRO A 141 3.83 4.60 11.29
CA PRO A 141 2.68 4.54 10.40
C PRO A 141 2.23 5.95 10.00
N CYS A 142 1.84 6.09 8.74
CA CYS A 142 1.22 7.29 8.21
C CYS A 142 -0.13 7.55 8.90
N SER A 143 -0.56 8.82 8.99
CA SER A 143 -1.92 9.11 9.49
C SER A 143 -2.97 8.66 8.47
N LEU A 144 -4.09 8.15 8.97
CA LEU A 144 -5.22 7.70 8.14
C LEU A 144 -5.71 8.82 7.19
N GLN A 145 -5.69 10.07 7.67
CA GLN A 145 -6.05 11.23 6.87
C GLN A 145 -5.11 11.45 5.68
N LYS A 146 -3.79 11.28 5.86
CA LYS A 146 -2.83 11.38 4.74
C LYS A 146 -3.03 10.25 3.74
N GLU A 147 -3.32 9.03 4.20
CA GLU A 147 -3.63 7.92 3.30
C GLU A 147 -4.89 8.20 2.46
N PHE A 148 -5.94 8.69 3.10
CA PHE A 148 -7.17 9.10 2.44
C PHE A 148 -6.97 10.20 1.39
N GLU A 149 -6.18 11.22 1.70
CA GLU A 149 -5.86 12.31 0.78
C GLU A 149 -5.09 11.81 -0.45
N VAL A 150 -4.13 10.90 -0.24
CA VAL A 150 -3.40 10.23 -1.32
C VAL A 150 -4.36 9.40 -2.18
N ALA A 151 -5.23 8.60 -1.56
CA ALA A 151 -6.22 7.80 -2.29
C ALA A 151 -7.19 8.67 -3.10
N CYS A 152 -7.68 9.80 -2.56
CA CYS A 152 -8.50 10.77 -3.29
C CYS A 152 -7.76 11.37 -4.48
N SER A 153 -6.47 11.66 -4.31
CA SER A 153 -5.64 12.25 -5.37
C SER A 153 -5.38 11.28 -6.51
N LEU A 154 -5.06 10.01 -6.19
CA LEU A 154 -4.94 8.93 -7.18
C LEU A 154 -6.26 8.67 -7.90
N THR A 155 -7.37 8.65 -7.16
CA THR A 155 -8.71 8.48 -7.73
C THR A 155 -9.05 9.62 -8.69
N THR A 156 -8.74 10.86 -8.31
CA THR A 156 -8.95 12.04 -9.16
C THR A 156 -8.18 11.89 -10.48
N ALA A 157 -6.89 11.55 -10.40
CA ALA A 157 -6.07 11.33 -11.59
C ALA A 157 -6.59 10.17 -12.45
N MET A 158 -7.04 9.07 -11.83
CA MET A 158 -7.63 7.93 -12.53
C MET A 158 -8.92 8.32 -13.26
N LEU A 159 -9.84 9.03 -12.59
CA LEU A 159 -11.10 9.49 -13.20
C LEU A 159 -10.85 10.43 -14.38
N GLN A 160 -9.89 11.35 -14.26
CA GLN A 160 -9.47 12.24 -15.35
C GLN A 160 -8.94 11.44 -16.56
N ARG A 161 -8.18 10.36 -16.32
CA ARG A 161 -7.71 9.47 -17.39
C ARG A 161 -8.84 8.67 -18.03
N ILE A 162 -9.77 8.11 -17.26
CA ILE A 162 -10.95 7.39 -17.78
C ILE A 162 -11.79 8.30 -18.70
N LEU A 163 -11.95 9.56 -18.31
CA LEU A 163 -12.72 10.55 -19.07
C LEU A 163 -11.97 11.14 -20.25
N ASN A 164 -10.68 10.81 -20.41
CA ASN A 164 -9.76 11.39 -21.38
C ASN A 164 -9.75 12.93 -21.34
N ASP A 165 -9.93 13.50 -20.15
CA ASP A 165 -9.94 14.95 -19.93
C ASP A 165 -9.16 15.28 -18.65
N PRO A 166 -7.93 15.82 -18.75
CA PRO A 166 -7.15 16.21 -17.57
C PRO A 166 -7.67 17.50 -16.91
N ALA A 167 -8.51 18.28 -17.58
CA ALA A 167 -9.05 19.54 -17.08
C ALA A 167 -10.40 19.35 -16.36
N VAL A 168 -11.03 18.17 -16.45
CA VAL A 168 -12.30 17.91 -15.78
C VAL A 168 -12.16 18.07 -14.26
N GLU A 169 -13.05 18.88 -13.70
CA GLU A 169 -13.12 19.12 -12.26
C GLU A 169 -13.79 17.92 -11.58
N ILE A 170 -13.01 17.19 -10.77
CA ILE A 170 -13.53 16.12 -9.91
C ILE A 170 -13.93 16.72 -8.57
N VAL A 171 -15.21 16.61 -8.23
CA VAL A 171 -15.75 17.07 -6.96
C VAL A 171 -15.66 15.94 -5.94
N SER A 172 -15.14 16.26 -4.76
CA SER A 172 -15.16 15.37 -3.60
C SER A 172 -16.27 15.79 -2.63
N ARG A 173 -17.11 14.84 -2.26
CA ARG A 173 -18.15 15.01 -1.23
C ARG A 173 -17.93 13.99 -0.13
N ARG A 174 -17.57 14.47 1.06
CA ARG A 174 -17.45 13.65 2.29
C ARG A 174 -18.78 12.92 2.58
N LEU A 175 -18.68 11.65 2.98
CA LEU A 175 -19.82 10.81 3.41
C LEU A 175 -19.93 10.69 4.93
N ASP A 176 -18.96 11.21 5.66
CA ASP A 176 -18.94 11.23 7.11
C ASP A 176 -19.56 12.52 7.65
N ASP A 177 -20.27 12.35 8.76
CA ASP A 177 -20.95 13.44 9.46
C ASP A 177 -20.01 14.13 10.48
N GLY A 178 -18.81 13.59 10.69
CA GLY A 178 -17.85 14.00 11.73
C GLY A 178 -16.86 15.10 11.31
N GLY A 179 -16.86 15.51 10.04
CA GLY A 179 -15.94 16.53 9.55
C GLY A 179 -14.49 16.08 9.63
N ILE A 180 -13.65 16.82 10.36
CA ILE A 180 -12.21 16.49 10.50
C ILE A 180 -11.99 15.30 11.44
N GLU A 181 -12.89 15.08 12.39
CA GLU A 181 -12.80 14.02 13.41
C GLU A 181 -13.50 12.72 12.98
N GLY A 182 -14.18 12.73 11.82
CA GLY A 182 -14.88 11.57 11.28
C GLY A 182 -13.94 10.62 10.54
N GLU A 183 -14.35 9.35 10.47
CA GLU A 183 -13.67 8.36 9.62
C GLU A 183 -13.65 8.84 8.16
N PRO A 184 -12.47 8.92 7.53
CA PRO A 184 -12.35 9.53 6.23
C PRO A 184 -12.99 8.66 5.15
N CYS A 185 -14.07 9.17 4.56
CA CYS A 185 -14.76 8.54 3.44
C CYS A 185 -15.39 9.62 2.55
N ALA A 186 -15.26 9.49 1.23
CA ALA A 186 -15.83 10.45 0.29
C ALA A 186 -16.30 9.82 -1.01
N VAL A 187 -17.25 10.47 -1.68
CA VAL A 187 -17.60 10.19 -3.07
C VAL A 187 -16.94 11.24 -3.96
N LEU A 188 -16.18 10.77 -4.95
CA LEU A 188 -15.60 11.56 -6.02
C LEU A 188 -16.39 11.35 -7.30
N TYR A 189 -16.70 12.42 -8.02
CA TYR A 189 -17.39 12.36 -9.31
C TYR A 189 -17.09 13.61 -10.16
N PRO A 190 -17.22 13.53 -11.51
CA PRO A 190 -17.10 14.68 -12.38
C PRO A 190 -18.23 15.66 -12.14
N LYS A 191 -17.91 16.95 -11.96
CA LYS A 191 -18.87 18.00 -11.60
C LYS A 191 -20.06 18.08 -12.56
N ASP A 192 -19.78 18.01 -13.86
CA ASP A 192 -20.74 18.34 -14.91
C ASP A 192 -21.62 17.14 -15.30
N THR A 193 -21.01 15.98 -15.49
CA THR A 193 -21.71 14.80 -16.02
C THR A 193 -22.18 13.83 -14.95
N LYS A 194 -21.46 13.75 -13.82
CA LYS A 194 -21.59 12.67 -12.82
C LYS A 194 -21.61 11.27 -13.45
N SER A 195 -20.98 11.11 -14.62
CA SER A 195 -21.04 9.90 -15.46
C SER A 195 -20.43 8.66 -14.81
N ILE A 196 -19.60 8.86 -13.79
CA ILE A 196 -18.96 7.83 -12.98
C ILE A 196 -18.86 8.37 -11.54
N ALA A 197 -18.94 7.48 -10.55
CA ALA A 197 -18.72 7.81 -9.15
C ALA A 197 -17.74 6.84 -8.51
N ALA A 198 -16.91 7.34 -7.60
CA ALA A 198 -15.97 6.55 -6.84
C ALA A 198 -16.13 6.83 -5.34
N VAL A 199 -16.42 5.80 -4.54
CA VAL A 199 -16.40 5.90 -3.08
C VAL A 199 -15.01 5.52 -2.61
N VAL A 200 -14.30 6.49 -2.03
CA VAL A 200 -12.91 6.35 -1.58
C VAL A 200 -12.88 6.11 -0.08
N TYR A 201 -12.10 5.10 0.33
CA TYR A 201 -11.97 4.67 1.72
C TYR A 201 -13.31 4.32 2.40
N PRO A 202 -14.18 3.53 1.76
CA PRO A 202 -15.44 3.16 2.37
C PRO A 202 -15.21 2.27 3.61
N THR A 203 -15.97 2.55 4.68
CA THR A 203 -16.08 1.73 5.89
C THR A 203 -17.42 1.00 5.94
N ALA A 204 -17.52 -0.06 6.76
CA ALA A 204 -18.73 -0.89 6.82
C ALA A 204 -19.98 -0.09 7.25
N ASP A 205 -19.81 0.93 8.09
CA ASP A 205 -20.90 1.80 8.55
C ASP A 205 -21.56 2.60 7.43
N ARG A 206 -20.84 2.81 6.32
CA ARG A 206 -21.34 3.59 5.17
C ARG A 206 -22.00 2.70 4.11
N LEU A 207 -22.12 1.39 4.32
CA LEU A 207 -22.70 0.46 3.35
C LEU A 207 -24.11 0.84 2.90
N ASN A 208 -24.97 1.35 3.78
CA ASN A 208 -26.32 1.76 3.37
C ASN A 208 -26.28 2.94 2.39
N GLN A 209 -25.39 3.90 2.60
CA GLN A 209 -25.20 5.02 1.69
C GLN A 209 -24.62 4.55 0.34
N ILE A 210 -23.68 3.59 0.38
CA ILE A 210 -23.10 2.97 -0.81
C ILE A 210 -24.17 2.20 -1.60
N LYS A 211 -25.06 1.45 -0.92
CA LYS A 211 -26.21 0.78 -1.55
C LYS A 211 -27.13 1.77 -2.25
N ASP A 212 -27.39 2.92 -1.65
CA ASP A 212 -28.22 3.96 -2.27
C ASP A 212 -27.55 4.59 -3.49
N LEU A 213 -26.23 4.75 -3.47
CA LEU A 213 -25.46 5.19 -4.64
C LEU A 213 -25.47 4.13 -5.75
N ALA A 214 -25.41 2.85 -5.41
CA ALA A 214 -25.39 1.73 -6.37
C ALA A 214 -26.74 1.53 -7.08
N LYS A 215 -27.86 2.00 -6.51
CA LYS A 215 -29.19 1.96 -7.17
C LYS A 215 -29.29 2.90 -8.38
N ASP A 216 -28.34 3.81 -8.54
CA ASP A 216 -28.30 4.71 -9.70
C ASP A 216 -27.69 3.97 -10.91
N GLU A 217 -28.50 3.13 -11.56
CA GLU A 217 -28.12 2.27 -12.71
C GLU A 217 -27.56 3.04 -13.92
N LYS A 218 -27.57 4.37 -13.90
CA LYS A 218 -27.11 5.20 -15.02
C LYS A 218 -25.62 5.45 -15.04
N ARG A 219 -24.87 5.00 -14.03
CA ARG A 219 -23.44 5.27 -13.91
C ARG A 219 -22.69 4.15 -13.18
N PRO A 220 -21.47 3.82 -13.63
CA PRO A 220 -20.59 2.94 -12.87
C PRO A 220 -20.25 3.54 -11.49
N LEU A 221 -20.21 2.66 -10.49
CA LEU A 221 -19.80 2.95 -9.11
C LEU A 221 -18.54 2.15 -8.77
N LEU A 222 -17.51 2.87 -8.37
CA LEU A 222 -16.24 2.31 -7.94
C LEU A 222 -16.12 2.33 -6.41
N LEU A 223 -15.56 1.27 -5.82
CA LEU A 223 -15.01 1.30 -4.47
C LEU A 223 -13.49 1.40 -4.57
N ILE A 224 -12.92 2.40 -3.92
CA ILE A 224 -11.47 2.64 -3.92
C ILE A 224 -10.91 2.40 -2.53
N ASN A 225 -9.98 1.46 -2.41
CA ASN A 225 -9.28 1.11 -1.16
C ASN A 225 -10.26 0.91 0.03
N PRO A 226 -11.21 -0.04 -0.05
CA PRO A 226 -12.10 -0.36 1.07
C PRO A 226 -11.33 -0.71 2.35
N GLN A 227 -11.84 -0.25 3.49
CA GLN A 227 -11.14 -0.34 4.79
C GLN A 227 -11.60 -1.51 5.68
N TRP A 228 -12.68 -2.22 5.30
CA TRP A 228 -13.18 -3.37 6.06
C TRP A 228 -12.34 -4.62 5.86
N ARG A 229 -12.35 -5.51 6.85
CA ARG A 229 -11.70 -6.82 6.78
C ARG A 229 -12.73 -7.92 6.69
N GLU A 230 -12.71 -8.68 5.59
CA GLU A 230 -13.62 -9.82 5.40
C GLU A 230 -13.29 -11.01 6.32
N ALA A 231 -12.01 -11.15 6.70
CA ALA A 231 -11.49 -12.25 7.50
C ALA A 231 -10.48 -11.77 8.56
N GLY A 232 -10.42 -12.49 9.69
CA GLY A 232 -9.35 -12.34 10.70
C GLY A 232 -9.72 -11.56 11.97
N GLN A 233 -10.92 -10.97 12.05
CA GLN A 233 -11.42 -10.34 13.28
C GLN A 233 -12.51 -11.22 13.91
N VAL A 234 -12.49 -11.38 15.24
CA VAL A 234 -13.44 -12.24 16.00
C VAL A 234 -14.89 -11.83 15.73
N ILE A 235 -15.12 -10.56 15.44
CA ILE A 235 -16.39 -10.01 14.99
C ILE A 235 -16.14 -9.35 13.64
N SER A 236 -16.89 -9.80 12.63
CA SER A 236 -16.90 -9.21 11.29
C SER A 236 -17.40 -7.76 11.36
N ASP A 237 -16.80 -6.84 10.62
CA ASP A 237 -17.25 -5.43 10.55
C ASP A 237 -18.72 -5.32 10.11
N PHE A 238 -19.20 -6.31 9.36
CA PHE A 238 -20.58 -6.43 8.87
C PHE A 238 -21.58 -7.05 9.86
N GLY A 239 -21.21 -7.25 11.12
CA GLY A 239 -22.06 -7.86 12.14
C GLY A 239 -22.19 -9.39 12.01
N ILE A 240 -23.33 -9.94 12.45
CA ILE A 240 -23.55 -11.39 12.61
C ILE A 240 -24.79 -11.83 11.83
N GLY A 241 -24.78 -13.05 11.28
CA GLY A 241 -25.98 -13.69 10.74
C GLY A 241 -26.48 -13.10 9.41
N PRO A 242 -27.81 -12.90 9.23
CA PRO A 242 -28.38 -12.48 7.95
C PRO A 242 -27.88 -11.12 7.45
N TRP A 243 -27.59 -10.18 8.35
CA TRP A 243 -27.07 -8.86 7.98
C TRP A 243 -25.68 -8.94 7.38
N LYS A 244 -24.80 -9.79 7.93
CA LYS A 244 -23.48 -10.07 7.36
C LYS A 244 -23.61 -10.66 5.96
N LYS A 245 -24.50 -11.65 5.77
CA LYS A 245 -24.74 -12.26 4.46
C LYS A 245 -25.21 -11.21 3.44
N ALA A 246 -26.20 -10.39 3.79
CA ALA A 246 -26.71 -9.35 2.89
C ALA A 246 -25.68 -8.24 2.58
N ALA A 247 -24.72 -7.99 3.47
CA ALA A 247 -23.60 -7.10 3.20
C ALA A 247 -22.60 -7.72 2.23
N LEU A 248 -22.20 -8.98 2.46
CA LEU A 248 -21.28 -9.70 1.59
C LEU A 248 -21.87 -9.99 0.21
N ASP A 249 -23.16 -10.33 0.13
CA ASP A 249 -23.87 -10.54 -1.14
C ASP A 249 -23.88 -9.24 -1.97
N PHE A 250 -24.03 -8.08 -1.32
CA PHE A 250 -23.93 -6.78 -1.97
C PHE A 250 -22.49 -6.43 -2.37
N LEU A 251 -21.52 -6.62 -1.48
CA LEU A 251 -20.11 -6.36 -1.81
C LEU A 251 -19.58 -7.28 -2.90
N GLY A 252 -20.10 -8.51 -2.98
CA GLY A 252 -19.80 -9.46 -4.04
C GLY A 252 -20.26 -9.03 -5.43
N THR A 253 -21.08 -7.97 -5.56
CA THR A 253 -21.39 -7.37 -6.86
C THR A 253 -20.27 -6.49 -7.38
N PHE A 254 -19.33 -6.05 -6.53
CA PHE A 254 -18.18 -5.26 -6.94
C PHE A 254 -17.08 -6.16 -7.46
N VAL A 255 -16.83 -6.09 -8.77
CA VAL A 255 -15.78 -6.87 -9.41
C VAL A 255 -14.42 -6.19 -9.14
N PRO A 256 -13.42 -6.90 -8.60
CA PRO A 256 -12.08 -6.34 -8.43
C PRO A 256 -11.42 -6.15 -9.81
N THR A 257 -11.48 -4.93 -10.33
CA THR A 257 -10.97 -4.61 -11.67
C THR A 257 -9.51 -4.21 -11.66
N TYR A 258 -9.03 -3.65 -10.55
CA TYR A 258 -7.61 -3.40 -10.35
C TYR A 258 -7.23 -3.63 -8.89
N VAL A 259 -6.20 -4.43 -8.64
CA VAL A 259 -5.67 -4.63 -7.29
C VAL A 259 -4.16 -4.54 -7.35
N LEU A 260 -3.57 -3.66 -6.55
CA LEU A 260 -2.14 -3.67 -6.27
C LEU A 260 -1.93 -3.59 -4.77
N LYS A 261 -1.59 -4.72 -4.15
CA LYS A 261 -1.35 -4.84 -2.71
C LYS A 261 0.07 -5.29 -2.43
N GLU A 262 0.69 -4.75 -1.39
CA GLU A 262 1.97 -5.23 -0.87
C GLU A 262 1.71 -6.07 0.39
N LYS A 263 2.19 -7.31 0.40
CA LYS A 263 2.08 -8.24 1.52
C LYS A 263 3.47 -8.62 2.01
N ARG A 264 3.68 -8.51 3.32
CA ARG A 264 4.89 -9.00 3.99
C ARG A 264 4.61 -10.38 4.54
N ILE A 265 5.42 -11.34 4.13
CA ILE A 265 5.29 -12.74 4.52
C ILE A 265 6.52 -13.13 5.33
N GLY A 266 6.30 -13.80 6.45
CA GLY A 266 7.32 -14.17 7.41
C GLY A 266 7.91 -12.95 8.12
N SER A 267 9.19 -13.07 8.47
CA SER A 267 9.96 -12.02 9.15
C SER A 267 11.04 -11.45 8.23
N PRO A 268 10.66 -10.66 7.19
CA PRO A 268 11.63 -10.14 6.23
C PRO A 268 12.76 -9.37 6.91
N GLY A 269 12.47 -8.60 7.97
CA GLY A 269 13.48 -7.82 8.69
C GLY A 269 14.34 -8.58 9.70
N THR A 270 14.07 -9.86 10.00
CA THR A 270 14.78 -10.56 11.08
C THR A 270 16.11 -11.13 10.60
N ILE A 271 17.18 -10.78 11.32
CA ILE A 271 18.50 -11.40 11.21
C ILE A 271 18.42 -12.75 11.91
N ASN A 272 18.76 -13.83 11.20
CA ASN A 272 18.97 -15.11 11.84
C ASN A 272 20.28 -15.03 12.66
N GLY A 273 20.16 -15.12 13.98
CA GLY A 273 21.28 -14.95 14.90
C GLY A 273 22.41 -15.96 14.73
N ALA A 274 22.12 -17.16 14.18
CA ALA A 274 23.11 -18.21 13.96
C ALA A 274 23.92 -18.01 12.67
N THR A 275 23.27 -17.50 11.61
CA THR A 275 23.91 -17.32 10.29
C THR A 275 24.32 -15.88 10.01
N GLY A 276 23.86 -14.92 10.82
CA GLY A 276 23.97 -13.48 10.53
C GLY A 276 23.16 -13.04 9.31
N MET A 277 22.47 -13.96 8.63
CA MET A 277 21.73 -13.69 7.40
C MET A 277 20.36 -13.09 7.71
N ARG A 278 20.03 -11.98 7.06
CA ARG A 278 18.65 -11.47 6.99
C ARG A 278 17.83 -12.31 6.00
N PHE A 279 16.51 -12.35 6.17
CA PHE A 279 15.59 -13.02 5.23
C PHE A 279 15.83 -14.52 5.03
N THR A 280 16.13 -15.29 6.09
CA THR A 280 16.21 -16.76 5.98
C THR A 280 14.87 -17.39 5.64
N SER A 281 13.77 -16.80 6.10
CA SER A 281 12.39 -17.15 5.76
C SER A 281 11.55 -15.90 5.44
N GLY A 282 10.65 -15.98 4.46
CA GLY A 282 9.74 -14.89 4.12
C GLY A 282 10.24 -13.96 3.00
N GLY A 283 9.51 -12.85 2.80
CA GLY A 283 9.76 -11.89 1.73
C GLY A 283 8.64 -10.83 1.62
N VAL A 284 8.85 -9.85 0.73
CA VAL A 284 7.84 -8.87 0.35
C VAL A 284 7.28 -9.25 -1.01
N ILE A 285 5.96 -9.37 -1.10
CA ILE A 285 5.26 -9.71 -2.35
C ILE A 285 4.34 -8.56 -2.73
N ARG A 286 4.32 -8.22 -4.02
CA ARG A 286 3.23 -7.43 -4.61
C ARG A 286 2.27 -8.34 -5.35
N VAL A 287 1.00 -8.20 -5.02
CA VAL A 287 -0.11 -8.92 -5.63
C VAL A 287 -0.81 -7.96 -6.58
N LEU A 288 -0.75 -8.27 -7.87
CA LEU A 288 -1.34 -7.46 -8.94
C LEU A 288 -2.53 -8.21 -9.54
N LYS A 289 -3.65 -7.52 -9.74
CA LYS A 289 -4.77 -7.96 -10.56
C LYS A 289 -5.13 -6.84 -11.51
N ILE A 290 -5.28 -7.18 -12.78
CA ILE A 290 -5.74 -6.27 -13.83
C ILE A 290 -6.89 -6.99 -14.55
N PHE A 291 -8.00 -6.30 -14.78
CA PHE A 291 -9.10 -6.78 -15.60
C PHE A 291 -8.72 -6.67 -17.10
N PRO A 292 -9.02 -7.67 -17.96
CA PRO A 292 -10.04 -8.72 -17.83
C PRO A 292 -9.72 -9.88 -16.89
N LYS A 293 -10.78 -10.54 -16.41
CA LYS A 293 -10.77 -11.44 -15.24
C LYS A 293 -9.91 -12.71 -15.41
N ASP A 294 -9.66 -13.13 -16.64
CA ASP A 294 -9.14 -14.46 -16.98
C ASP A 294 -7.68 -14.67 -16.58
N GLU A 295 -6.92 -13.59 -16.38
CA GLU A 295 -5.48 -13.66 -16.06
C GLU A 295 -5.20 -13.80 -14.55
N GLY A 296 -6.25 -13.76 -13.71
CA GLY A 296 -6.14 -13.99 -12.27
C GLY A 296 -5.39 -12.86 -11.54
N TYR A 297 -4.60 -13.24 -10.54
CA TYR A 297 -3.69 -12.43 -9.75
C TYR A 297 -2.27 -12.86 -10.08
N GLU A 298 -1.41 -11.90 -10.35
CA GLU A 298 0.03 -12.09 -10.54
C GLU A 298 0.77 -11.76 -9.25
N LEU A 299 1.76 -12.58 -8.90
CA LEU A 299 2.48 -12.46 -7.64
C LEU A 299 3.95 -12.15 -7.90
N PHE A 300 4.42 -10.98 -7.47
CA PHE A 300 5.79 -10.55 -7.67
C PHE A 300 6.56 -10.52 -6.36
N ALA A 301 7.65 -11.27 -6.27
CA ALA A 301 8.63 -11.08 -5.20
C ALA A 301 9.36 -9.77 -5.42
N MET A 302 9.58 -9.02 -4.34
CA MET A 302 10.26 -7.73 -4.35
C MET A 302 11.57 -7.80 -3.57
N SER A 303 12.58 -7.08 -4.05
CA SER A 303 13.84 -6.83 -3.35
C SER A 303 13.94 -5.36 -2.92
N ALA A 304 14.80 -5.07 -1.94
CA ALA A 304 15.01 -3.73 -1.37
C ALA A 304 15.57 -2.71 -2.38
N ASP A 305 16.25 -3.18 -3.42
CA ASP A 305 16.68 -2.37 -4.57
C ASP A 305 15.54 -2.03 -5.54
N GLY A 306 14.32 -2.49 -5.26
CA GLY A 306 13.14 -2.27 -6.09
C GLY A 306 13.03 -3.19 -7.29
N SER A 307 13.98 -4.14 -7.47
CA SER A 307 13.81 -5.20 -8.47
C SER A 307 12.65 -6.11 -8.08
N SER A 308 12.06 -6.76 -9.07
CA SER A 308 10.94 -7.66 -8.88
C SER A 308 10.97 -8.83 -9.84
N GLN A 309 10.38 -9.95 -9.44
CA GLN A 309 10.26 -11.15 -10.29
C GLN A 309 8.94 -11.86 -10.03
N LEU A 310 8.27 -12.28 -11.10
CA LEU A 310 7.04 -13.06 -11.03
C LEU A 310 7.31 -14.44 -10.39
N LEU A 311 6.58 -14.75 -9.32
CA LEU A 311 6.58 -16.04 -8.65
C LEU A 311 5.57 -17.02 -9.26
N GLY A 312 4.42 -16.49 -9.71
CA GLY A 312 3.34 -17.27 -10.29
C GLY A 312 2.05 -16.48 -10.43
N THR A 313 0.98 -17.19 -10.74
CA THR A 313 -0.38 -16.64 -10.86
C THR A 313 -1.37 -17.42 -9.99
N SER A 314 -2.50 -16.80 -9.65
CA SER A 314 -3.60 -17.40 -8.88
C SER A 314 -4.94 -16.87 -9.37
N LEU A 315 -5.97 -17.70 -9.51
CA LEU A 315 -7.29 -17.21 -9.95
C LEU A 315 -7.98 -16.34 -8.89
N GLU A 316 -7.76 -16.66 -7.61
CA GLU A 316 -8.31 -15.96 -6.45
C GLU A 316 -7.22 -15.21 -5.68
N GLU A 317 -7.62 -14.28 -4.82
CA GLU A 317 -6.64 -13.53 -4.02
C GLU A 317 -5.87 -14.51 -3.11
N PRO A 318 -4.54 -14.58 -3.24
CA PRO A 318 -3.74 -15.55 -2.52
C PRO A 318 -3.75 -15.29 -1.01
N SER A 319 -3.99 -16.35 -0.24
CA SER A 319 -3.87 -16.38 1.22
C SER A 319 -2.41 -16.28 1.67
N TYR A 320 -2.21 -15.92 2.94
CA TYR A 320 -0.87 -15.86 3.53
C TYR A 320 -0.05 -17.15 3.34
N ASN A 321 -0.68 -18.32 3.57
CA ASN A 321 -0.01 -19.62 3.46
C ASN A 321 0.36 -19.95 2.00
N GLN A 322 -0.48 -19.58 1.04
CA GLN A 322 -0.17 -19.75 -0.39
C GLN A 322 1.03 -18.87 -0.79
N LEU A 323 1.06 -17.63 -0.31
CA LEU A 323 2.18 -16.71 -0.54
C LEU A 323 3.50 -17.24 0.04
N ASP A 324 3.47 -17.76 1.27
CA ASP A 324 4.64 -18.36 1.92
C ASP A 324 5.14 -19.60 1.18
N THR A 325 4.22 -20.44 0.70
CA THR A 325 4.53 -21.61 -0.14
C THR A 325 5.21 -21.17 -1.43
N MET A 326 4.68 -20.16 -2.11
CA MET A 326 5.25 -19.62 -3.36
C MET A 326 6.66 -19.03 -3.16
N ILE A 327 6.90 -18.34 -2.03
CA ILE A 327 8.25 -17.88 -1.68
C ILE A 327 9.20 -19.07 -1.50
N THR A 328 8.78 -20.07 -0.73
CA THR A 328 9.57 -21.27 -0.45
C THR A 328 9.92 -22.01 -1.74
N GLU A 329 8.95 -22.18 -2.65
CA GLU A 329 9.17 -22.77 -3.95
C GLU A 329 10.08 -21.94 -4.85
N GLY A 330 9.92 -20.62 -4.86
CA GLY A 330 10.77 -19.70 -5.60
C GLY A 330 12.23 -19.78 -5.14
N ARG A 331 12.47 -19.90 -3.84
CA ARG A 331 13.81 -20.13 -3.27
C ARG A 331 14.37 -21.50 -3.65
N ARG A 332 13.55 -22.56 -3.59
CA ARG A 332 13.94 -23.91 -4.05
C ARG A 332 14.34 -23.93 -5.52
N LYS A 333 13.65 -23.14 -6.36
CA LYS A 333 13.96 -22.91 -7.78
C LYS A 333 15.15 -21.97 -8.01
N LYS A 334 15.72 -21.39 -6.95
CA LYS A 334 16.82 -20.41 -7.00
C LYS A 334 16.51 -19.22 -7.92
N LEU A 335 15.28 -18.70 -7.84
CA LEU A 335 14.91 -17.50 -8.57
C LEU A 335 15.85 -16.35 -8.19
N GLU A 336 16.31 -15.61 -9.20
CA GLU A 336 17.35 -14.58 -9.08
C GLU A 336 17.00 -13.52 -8.04
N ILE A 337 15.72 -13.14 -7.95
CA ILE A 337 15.23 -12.15 -7.00
C ILE A 337 15.61 -12.44 -5.54
N PHE A 338 15.66 -13.70 -5.14
CA PHE A 338 16.03 -14.05 -3.76
C PHE A 338 17.53 -13.89 -3.52
N SER A 339 18.34 -14.11 -4.56
CA SER A 339 19.78 -13.83 -4.49
C SER A 339 20.06 -12.33 -4.45
N ILE A 340 19.31 -11.53 -5.22
CA ILE A 340 19.40 -10.06 -5.20
C ILE A 340 18.96 -9.53 -3.84
N ALA A 341 17.83 -10.00 -3.32
CA ALA A 341 17.32 -9.59 -2.01
C ALA A 341 18.31 -9.93 -0.89
N GLN A 342 18.96 -11.10 -0.95
CA GLN A 342 20.00 -11.48 0.01
C GLN A 342 21.21 -10.56 -0.06
N LYS A 343 21.69 -10.20 -1.26
CA LYS A 343 22.81 -9.27 -1.45
C LYS A 343 22.48 -7.86 -0.98
N ALA A 344 21.29 -7.36 -1.31
CA ALA A 344 20.83 -6.02 -0.94
C ALA A 344 20.72 -5.84 0.58
N THR A 345 20.63 -6.94 1.33
CA THR A 345 20.37 -6.94 2.78
C THR A 345 21.54 -7.48 3.60
N ALA A 346 22.63 -7.89 2.94
CA ALA A 346 23.91 -8.21 3.55
C ALA A 346 24.57 -6.90 4.03
N VAL A 347 24.08 -6.37 5.15
CA VAL A 347 24.57 -5.12 5.79
C VAL A 347 25.91 -5.34 6.50
N PHE A 348 26.41 -6.57 6.59
CA PHE A 348 27.70 -6.91 7.16
C PHE A 348 28.35 -8.03 6.34
N GLU A 349 29.08 -7.67 5.29
CA GLU A 349 30.36 -8.36 5.12
C GLU A 349 31.28 -7.73 6.18
N PRO A 350 31.92 -8.52 7.08
CA PRO A 350 32.96 -7.98 7.92
C PRO A 350 33.97 -7.34 6.98
N ARG A 351 34.05 -6.00 7.04
CA ARG A 351 35.09 -5.23 6.38
C ARG A 351 36.38 -5.82 6.92
N GLY A 352 37.07 -6.63 6.10
CA GLY A 352 38.38 -7.14 6.47
C GLY A 352 39.19 -5.94 6.94
N GLU A 353 39.65 -6.00 8.19
CA GLU A 353 40.65 -5.09 8.70
C GLU A 353 41.97 -5.39 7.99
N ASP A 354 42.06 -5.09 6.70
CA ASP A 354 43.29 -5.21 5.92
C ASP A 354 43.27 -4.12 4.85
N ASP A 355 43.65 -2.91 5.25
CA ASP A 355 44.13 -1.88 4.32
C ASP A 355 45.15 -0.98 5.04
N ASP A 356 46.06 -1.63 5.79
CA ASP A 356 47.32 -1.00 6.18
C ASP A 356 48.35 -2.08 6.56
N LYS A 357 49.01 -2.67 5.54
CA LYS A 357 50.41 -3.14 5.60
C LYS A 357 50.90 -3.69 4.26
N ASN A 358 51.87 -2.94 3.72
CA ASN A 358 53.09 -3.36 3.02
C ASN A 358 53.06 -4.68 2.23
N GLU A 359 53.24 -4.48 0.92
CA GLU A 359 53.95 -5.37 0.00
C GLU A 359 55.18 -5.99 0.68
N ASP A 360 55.22 -7.32 0.77
CA ASP A 360 56.31 -8.15 0.22
C ASP A 360 56.09 -9.64 0.54
N GLU A 361 56.27 -10.45 -0.52
CA GLU A 361 56.66 -11.87 -0.55
C GLU A 361 55.64 -13.01 -0.25
N GLU A 362 55.36 -13.71 -1.37
CA GLU A 362 55.03 -15.13 -1.60
C GLU A 362 54.92 -16.10 -0.41
N GLU A 363 53.78 -16.81 -0.30
CA GLU A 363 53.72 -18.29 -0.41
C GLU A 363 52.26 -18.79 -0.34
N GLU A 364 51.96 -19.84 -1.10
CA GLU A 364 50.68 -20.54 -1.08
C GLU A 364 50.39 -21.20 0.28
N GLU A 365 49.44 -20.67 1.04
CA GLU A 365 48.58 -21.44 1.97
C GLU A 365 47.52 -20.52 2.62
N GLY A 366 46.50 -20.14 1.85
CA GLY A 366 45.54 -19.11 2.29
C GLY A 366 44.10 -19.28 1.87
N LYS A 367 43.65 -20.48 1.49
CA LYS A 367 42.24 -20.78 1.15
C LYS A 367 41.45 -21.45 2.30
N ALA A 368 41.86 -21.22 3.55
CA ALA A 368 41.18 -21.72 4.74
C ALA A 368 40.36 -20.66 5.50
N ALA A 369 40.66 -19.36 5.34
CA ALA A 369 39.97 -18.30 6.08
C ALA A 369 38.59 -17.91 5.49
N ALA A 370 38.37 -18.12 4.19
CA ALA A 370 37.09 -17.85 3.52
C ALA A 370 36.11 -19.05 3.55
N ARG A 371 36.41 -20.07 4.37
CA ARG A 371 35.58 -21.28 4.56
C ARG A 371 35.00 -21.40 5.98
N ILE A 372 34.84 -20.29 6.69
CA ILE A 372 33.92 -20.22 7.86
C ILE A 372 32.50 -19.98 7.32
N ALA A 373 32.07 -20.86 6.43
CA ALA A 373 30.70 -20.98 5.98
C ALA A 373 30.01 -22.06 6.83
N ALA A 374 28.92 -21.69 7.49
CA ALA A 374 27.87 -22.61 7.92
C ALA A 374 28.30 -23.82 8.77
N ARG A 375 29.13 -23.60 9.79
CA ARG A 375 29.20 -24.49 10.95
C ARG A 375 28.57 -23.72 12.11
N GLU A 376 27.56 -24.30 12.76
CA GLU A 376 27.13 -23.84 14.08
C GLU A 376 28.38 -23.70 14.94
N VAL A 377 28.83 -22.47 15.16
CA VAL A 377 29.96 -22.22 16.04
C VAL A 377 29.40 -22.47 17.43
N LEU A 378 29.64 -23.67 17.94
CA LEU A 378 29.55 -23.95 19.36
C LEU A 378 30.52 -22.97 20.04
N LEU A 379 29.96 -21.88 20.55
CA LEU A 379 30.69 -20.93 21.38
C LEU A 379 31.30 -21.71 22.55
N SER A 380 32.56 -21.45 22.86
CA SER A 380 33.15 -22.04 24.07
C SER A 380 32.45 -21.48 25.31
N ASP A 381 32.51 -22.20 26.43
CA ASP A 381 31.96 -21.70 27.69
C ASP A 381 32.52 -20.33 28.09
N ALA A 382 33.80 -20.09 27.77
CA ALA A 382 34.47 -18.82 28.01
C ALA A 382 33.89 -17.69 27.15
N ASP A 383 33.56 -17.98 25.89
CA ASP A 383 32.93 -16.99 24.99
C ASP A 383 31.54 -16.63 25.48
N ILE A 384 30.74 -17.62 25.91
CA ILE A 384 29.41 -17.39 26.50
C ILE A 384 29.51 -16.55 27.77
N ASP A 385 30.56 -16.78 28.57
CA ASP A 385 30.80 -16.00 29.78
C ASP A 385 31.29 -14.57 29.50
N ALA A 386 31.88 -14.31 28.33
CA ALA A 386 32.25 -12.98 27.88
C ALA A 386 31.11 -12.18 27.24
N LEU A 387 30.02 -12.85 26.81
CA LEU A 387 28.88 -12.18 26.16
C LEU A 387 28.10 -11.26 27.10
N ASP A 388 27.67 -10.13 26.54
CA ASP A 388 26.78 -9.19 27.20
C ASP A 388 25.32 -9.67 27.19
N ALA A 389 24.47 -9.03 28.00
CA ALA A 389 23.08 -9.43 28.13
C ALA A 389 22.28 -9.31 26.82
N ALA A 390 22.64 -8.38 25.93
CA ALA A 390 21.95 -8.21 24.66
C ALA A 390 22.28 -9.37 23.70
N SER A 391 23.54 -9.77 23.60
CA SER A 391 23.98 -10.86 22.74
C SER A 391 23.43 -12.21 23.22
N LEU A 392 23.46 -12.48 24.53
CA LEU A 392 22.87 -13.70 25.11
C LEU A 392 21.38 -13.85 24.77
N ARG A 393 20.61 -12.75 24.81
CA ARG A 393 19.18 -12.79 24.45
C ARG A 393 18.97 -13.04 22.95
N ARG A 394 19.83 -12.49 22.09
CA ARG A 394 19.77 -12.73 20.64
C ARG A 394 20.04 -14.20 20.32
N PHE A 395 21.06 -14.80 20.92
CA PHE A 395 21.35 -16.22 20.75
C PHE A 395 20.22 -17.09 21.30
N LEU A 396 19.72 -16.83 22.52
CA LEU A 396 18.60 -17.59 23.09
C LEU A 396 17.33 -17.48 22.22
N ALA A 397 17.04 -16.29 21.67
CA ALA A 397 15.91 -16.11 20.75
C ALA A 397 16.08 -16.94 19.47
N SER A 398 17.30 -17.06 18.94
CA SER A 398 17.54 -17.89 17.75
C SER A 398 17.37 -19.39 18.02
N TYR A 399 17.67 -19.86 19.24
CA TYR A 399 17.38 -21.22 19.68
C TYR A 399 15.92 -21.43 20.14
N GLY A 400 15.05 -20.41 20.02
CA GLY A 400 13.65 -20.50 20.47
C GLY A 400 13.47 -20.58 21.99
N HIS A 401 14.49 -20.23 22.77
CA HIS A 401 14.47 -20.26 24.23
C HIS A 401 14.03 -18.91 24.84
N PRO A 402 13.47 -18.92 26.08
CA PRO A 402 13.11 -17.69 26.78
C PRO A 402 14.30 -16.72 26.95
N THR A 403 14.07 -15.43 26.67
CA THR A 403 15.09 -14.37 26.71
C THR A 403 15.05 -13.50 27.99
N SER A 404 14.18 -13.84 28.94
CA SER A 404 14.04 -13.13 30.21
C SER A 404 14.89 -13.78 31.33
N GLY A 405 15.36 -12.95 32.27
CA GLY A 405 16.13 -13.38 33.44
C GLY A 405 17.39 -12.58 33.74
N LYS A 406 18.06 -12.93 34.84
CA LYS A 406 19.39 -12.43 35.22
C LYS A 406 20.46 -12.99 34.26
N LEU A 407 21.56 -12.26 34.08
CA LEU A 407 22.66 -12.61 33.16
C LEU A 407 23.15 -14.07 33.35
N SER A 408 23.33 -14.51 34.60
CA SER A 408 23.76 -15.88 34.91
C SER A 408 22.82 -16.95 34.36
N LYS A 409 21.49 -16.76 34.49
CA LYS A 409 20.48 -17.67 33.94
C LYS A 409 20.44 -17.68 32.42
N LEU A 410 20.76 -16.55 31.77
CA LEU A 410 20.81 -16.48 30.31
C LEU A 410 22.03 -17.27 29.77
N LYS A 411 23.17 -17.17 30.45
CA LYS A 411 24.39 -17.93 30.12
C LYS A 411 24.18 -19.43 30.28
N GLU A 412 23.64 -19.84 31.43
CA GLU A 412 23.31 -21.24 31.74
C GLU A 412 22.38 -21.83 30.68
N ARG A 413 21.29 -21.13 30.34
CA ARG A 413 20.32 -21.58 29.33
C ARG A 413 20.93 -21.69 27.93
N LEU A 414 21.89 -20.82 27.58
CA LEU A 414 22.56 -20.89 26.28
C LEU A 414 23.51 -22.10 26.22
N LYS A 415 24.20 -22.42 27.33
CA LYS A 415 25.02 -23.63 27.46
C LYS A 415 24.17 -24.90 27.36
N GLU A 416 23.02 -24.93 28.03
CA GLU A 416 22.05 -26.04 27.94
C GLU A 416 21.51 -26.22 26.51
N ALA A 417 21.16 -25.13 25.82
CA ALA A 417 20.68 -25.16 24.44
C ALA A 417 21.70 -25.81 23.49
N GLN A 418 22.97 -25.40 23.60
CA GLN A 418 24.05 -25.97 22.79
C GLN A 418 24.30 -27.46 23.07
N GLN A 419 24.13 -27.91 24.32
CA GLN A 419 24.28 -29.32 24.68
C GLN A 419 23.13 -30.19 24.17
N ASN A 420 21.91 -29.66 24.17
CA ASN A 420 20.73 -30.37 23.67
C ASN A 420 20.76 -30.54 22.15
N ASP A 421 21.19 -29.51 21.41
CA ASP A 421 21.35 -29.59 19.95
C ASP A 421 22.52 -30.50 19.52
N ALA A 422 23.54 -30.66 20.38
CA ALA A 422 24.67 -31.56 20.14
C ALA A 422 24.35 -33.05 20.38
N SER A 423 23.18 -33.39 20.93
CA SER A 423 22.71 -34.77 21.06
C SER A 423 21.74 -35.10 19.91
N PRO A 424 22.21 -35.74 18.81
CA PRO A 424 21.29 -36.20 17.78
C PRO A 424 20.31 -37.20 18.39
N ALA A 425 19.02 -36.97 18.19
CA ALA A 425 17.96 -37.91 18.58
C ALA A 425 18.27 -39.30 17.98
N VAL A 426 18.54 -40.28 18.85
CA VAL A 426 18.75 -41.69 18.49
C VAL A 426 17.43 -42.34 18.12
#